data_AF-A0A914VGC7-F1
#
_entry.id   AF-A0A914VGC7-F1
#
_cell.length_a   1.000
_cell.length_b   1.000
_cell.length_c   1.000
_cell.angle_alpha   90.00
_cell.angle_beta   90.00
_cell.angle_gamma   90.00
#
_symmetry.space_group_name_H-M   'P 1'
#
loop_
_entity.id
_entity.type
_entity.pdbx_description
1 polymer ?
#
loop_
_entity_poly.entity_id
_entity_poly.type
_entity_poly.pdbx_seq_one_letter_code
_entity_poly.pdbx_strand_id
1 'polypeptide(L)'
;MFASKCGQHARLLHTSVARMSDSSITVKGGSDVLPWKAVGAVKKPVKVHLEKGKTYKWCSCGNSANQPWCDNSHKRQGVTNLRPVEFVAEKDCDKWMCMCKQTDTRPFCDSTHKKVDKTPGDNERSRYVSFVKSPVYEGVAHKLGYKVKDGEQ
;
A
#
# COMPACT_ATOMS: atom_id res chain seq x y z
N MET A 1 31.60 14.84 10.40
CA MET A 1 30.87 13.54 10.35
C MET A 1 29.94 13.57 9.14
N PHE A 2 30.35 13.00 8.01
CA PHE A 2 29.55 13.01 6.78
C PHE A 2 28.53 11.86 6.84
N ALA A 3 27.27 12.19 7.09
CA ALA A 3 26.18 11.23 6.96
C ALA A 3 26.05 10.88 5.46
N SER A 4 26.56 9.71 5.06
CA SER A 4 26.43 9.18 3.71
C SER A 4 24.95 9.13 3.33
N LYS A 5 24.52 10.08 2.47
CA LYS A 5 23.13 10.16 2.03
C LYS A 5 22.80 8.92 1.20
N CYS A 6 21.81 8.18 1.69
CA CYS A 6 21.29 6.98 1.08
C CYS A 6 20.42 7.32 -0.14
N GLY A 7 21.05 7.61 -1.28
CA GLY A 7 20.37 8.06 -2.50
C GLY A 7 19.49 6.97 -3.13
N GLN A 8 18.19 7.24 -3.26
CA GLN A 8 17.23 6.38 -3.95
C GLN A 8 17.29 6.64 -5.46
N HIS A 9 17.96 5.78 -6.23
CA HIS A 9 17.88 5.80 -7.68
C HIS A 9 17.12 4.58 -8.17
N ALA A 10 15.98 4.79 -8.83
CA ALA A 10 15.26 3.73 -9.51
C ALA A 10 16.00 3.39 -10.81
N ARG A 11 16.54 2.16 -10.92
CA ARG A 11 17.10 1.64 -12.17
C ARG A 11 16.14 0.59 -12.73
N LEU A 12 15.68 0.78 -13.96
CA LEU A 12 14.87 -0.20 -14.67
C LEU A 12 15.72 -1.44 -14.94
N LEU A 13 15.33 -2.59 -14.40
CA LEU A 13 15.89 -3.89 -14.80
C LEU A 13 15.02 -4.46 -15.93
N HIS A 14 15.64 -5.18 -16.87
CA HIS A 14 15.06 -5.72 -18.12
C HIS A 14 13.92 -6.76 -17.95
N THR A 15 13.39 -6.94 -16.74
CA THR A 15 12.23 -7.78 -16.46
C THR A 15 11.15 -6.86 -15.87
N SER A 16 9.88 -7.09 -16.24
CA SER A 16 8.74 -6.16 -16.16
C SER A 16 8.30 -5.68 -14.76
N VAL A 17 9.18 -5.72 -13.75
CA VAL A 17 8.93 -5.30 -12.37
C VAL A 17 10.09 -4.43 -11.89
N ALA A 18 9.80 -3.16 -11.60
CA ALA A 18 10.80 -2.21 -11.11
C ALA A 18 11.24 -2.57 -9.69
N ARG A 19 12.36 -3.30 -9.54
CA ARG A 19 13.05 -3.43 -8.27
C ARG A 19 13.90 -2.19 -8.02
N MET A 20 13.68 -1.52 -6.88
CA MET A 20 14.59 -0.46 -6.45
C MET A 20 15.97 -1.06 -6.15
N SER A 21 16.95 -0.79 -6.99
CA SER A 21 18.35 -1.13 -6.73
C SER A 21 18.98 -0.03 -5.87
N ASP A 22 18.66 -0.02 -4.57
CA ASP A 22 19.32 0.83 -3.59
C ASP A 22 20.53 0.08 -3.03
N SER A 23 21.76 0.53 -3.32
CA SER A 23 23.03 -0.14 -2.92
C SER A 23 23.32 -0.16 -1.41
N SER A 24 22.29 0.08 -0.61
CA SER A 24 22.29 0.08 0.85
C SER A 24 21.30 -0.93 1.41
N ILE A 25 20.49 -1.57 0.58
CA ILE A 25 19.41 -2.43 1.02
C ILE A 25 19.30 -3.66 0.13
N THR A 26 19.35 -4.82 0.77
CA THR A 26 19.16 -6.11 0.11
C THR A 26 17.84 -6.72 0.56
N VAL A 27 16.88 -6.81 -0.37
CA VAL A 27 15.57 -7.44 -0.15
C VAL A 27 15.73 -8.95 -0.24
N LYS A 28 15.15 -9.67 0.71
CA LYS A 28 15.14 -11.13 0.78
C LYS A 28 13.81 -11.69 0.27
N GLY A 29 13.89 -12.73 -0.56
CA GLY A 29 12.73 -13.45 -1.08
C GLY A 29 12.06 -12.75 -2.26
N GLY A 30 10.73 -12.83 -2.33
CA GLY A 30 9.93 -12.30 -3.43
C GLY A 30 8.64 -11.59 -3.01
N SER A 31 8.50 -11.27 -1.71
CA SER A 31 7.29 -10.61 -1.19
C SER A 31 7.17 -9.15 -1.66
N ASP A 32 8.27 -8.57 -2.14
CA ASP A 32 8.38 -7.22 -2.71
C ASP A 32 7.66 -7.08 -4.04
N VAL A 33 7.64 -8.14 -4.85
CA VAL A 33 7.05 -8.15 -6.21
C VAL A 33 5.62 -8.68 -6.27
N LEU A 34 4.98 -8.94 -5.11
CA LEU A 34 3.62 -9.44 -5.09
C LEU A 34 2.64 -8.43 -5.69
N PRO A 35 1.77 -8.85 -6.64
CA PRO A 35 0.91 -7.93 -7.40
C PRO A 35 -0.20 -7.30 -6.55
N TRP A 36 -0.58 -7.95 -5.45
CA TRP A 36 -1.68 -7.53 -4.57
C TRP A 36 -1.24 -6.40 -3.66
N LYS A 37 -2.00 -5.28 -3.59
CA LYS A 37 -1.79 -4.17 -2.65
C LYS A 37 -2.74 -4.30 -1.46
N ALA A 38 -2.30 -3.94 -0.26
CA ALA A 38 -3.12 -4.05 0.95
C ALA A 38 -3.90 -2.76 1.25
N VAL A 39 -4.88 -2.88 2.14
CA VAL A 39 -5.53 -1.73 2.77
C VAL A 39 -4.47 -0.87 3.48
N GLY A 40 -4.49 0.43 3.22
CA GLY A 40 -3.51 1.36 3.76
C GLY A 40 -3.73 1.61 5.25
N ALA A 41 -2.66 1.53 6.05
CA ALA A 41 -2.72 1.87 7.46
C ALA A 41 -2.79 3.39 7.66
N VAL A 42 -1.83 4.13 7.07
CA VAL A 42 -1.74 5.60 7.16
C VAL A 42 -1.25 6.15 5.82
N LYS A 43 -1.78 7.30 5.40
CA LYS A 43 -1.40 7.97 4.13
C LYS A 43 -0.11 8.77 4.18
N LYS A 44 0.56 8.79 5.32
CA LYS A 44 1.83 9.51 5.50
C LYS A 44 2.94 8.47 5.68
N PRO A 45 4.08 8.61 5.00
CA PRO A 45 5.23 7.76 5.27
C PRO A 45 5.83 8.09 6.63
N VAL A 46 6.56 7.13 7.20
CA VAL A 46 7.31 7.32 8.45
C VAL A 46 8.80 7.25 8.18
N LYS A 47 9.56 8.19 8.73
CA LYS A 47 11.03 8.18 8.67
C LYS A 47 11.55 7.21 9.73
N VAL A 48 12.40 6.28 9.31
CA VAL A 48 12.99 5.26 10.18
C VAL A 48 14.50 5.26 9.98
N HIS A 49 15.23 5.17 11.09
CA HIS A 49 16.66 4.91 11.08
C HIS A 49 16.91 3.40 10.98
N LEU A 50 17.63 2.98 9.95
CA LEU A 50 17.99 1.59 9.70
C LEU A 50 19.46 1.37 10.08
N GLU A 51 19.69 0.51 11.05
CA GLU A 51 21.03 0.07 11.47
C GLU A 51 21.64 -0.95 10.49
N LYS A 52 22.93 -0.81 10.20
CA LYS A 52 23.72 -1.70 9.35
C LYS A 52 23.70 -3.15 9.88
N GLY A 53 23.56 -4.10 8.96
CA GLY A 53 23.55 -5.54 9.22
C GLY A 53 22.22 -6.05 9.80
N LYS A 54 21.31 -5.17 10.20
CA LYS A 54 20.05 -5.57 10.82
C LYS A 54 19.02 -5.96 9.76
N THR A 55 18.31 -7.05 10.06
CA THR A 55 17.21 -7.55 9.24
C THR A 55 15.90 -6.95 9.74
N TYR A 56 15.13 -6.39 8.82
CA TYR A 56 13.83 -5.79 9.09
C TYR A 56 12.73 -6.51 8.32
N LYS A 57 11.53 -6.54 8.92
CA LYS A 57 10.33 -7.15 8.32
C LYS A 57 9.23 -6.09 8.21
N TRP A 58 9.07 -5.54 7.01
CA TRP A 58 8.05 -4.54 6.75
C TRP A 58 6.67 -5.19 6.55
N CYS A 59 5.64 -4.62 7.17
CA CYS A 59 4.27 -5.07 7.01
C CYS A 59 3.74 -4.66 5.63
N SER A 60 3.50 -5.66 4.77
CA SER A 60 2.86 -5.47 3.47
C SER A 60 1.34 -5.51 3.54
N CYS A 61 0.76 -6.19 4.54
CA CYS A 61 -0.66 -6.48 4.62
C CYS A 61 -1.53 -5.41 5.29
N GLY A 62 -0.93 -4.36 5.87
CA GLY A 62 -1.65 -3.26 6.55
C GLY A 62 -2.27 -3.62 7.91
N ASN A 63 -2.34 -4.89 8.28
CA ASN A 63 -3.04 -5.36 9.48
C ASN A 63 -2.20 -5.37 10.77
N SER A 64 -0.93 -4.98 10.72
CA SER A 64 -0.09 -4.97 11.91
C SER A 64 -0.41 -3.77 12.81
N ALA A 65 -0.43 -3.99 14.13
CA ALA A 65 -0.49 -2.94 15.14
C ALA A 65 0.86 -2.21 15.32
N ASN A 66 1.99 -2.84 14.98
CA ASN A 66 3.34 -2.29 15.12
C ASN A 66 3.87 -1.67 13.82
N GLN A 67 3.05 -0.89 13.11
CA GLN A 67 3.45 -0.27 11.85
C GLN A 67 4.71 0.61 12.04
N PRO A 68 5.68 0.57 11.10
CA PRO A 68 5.64 -0.05 9.77
C PRO A 68 6.03 -1.54 9.74
N TRP A 69 6.31 -2.13 10.90
CA TRP A 69 6.84 -3.48 11.04
C TRP A 69 5.75 -4.55 11.07
N CYS A 70 6.15 -5.79 10.82
CA CYS A 70 5.26 -6.94 10.88
C CYS A 70 5.24 -7.57 12.28
N ASP A 71 4.05 -7.76 12.83
CA ASP A 71 3.77 -8.43 14.12
C ASP A 71 3.18 -9.85 13.98
N ASN A 72 3.21 -10.41 12.76
CA ASN A 72 2.59 -11.70 12.40
C ASN A 72 1.06 -11.70 12.26
N SER A 73 0.37 -10.55 12.31
CA SER A 73 -1.09 -10.47 12.09
C SER A 73 -1.54 -11.02 10.73
N HIS A 74 -0.63 -11.07 9.75
CA HIS A 74 -0.85 -11.67 8.43
C HIS A 74 -1.00 -13.20 8.45
N LYS A 75 -0.63 -13.88 9.55
CA LYS A 75 -0.75 -15.34 9.68
C LYS A 75 -2.16 -15.79 10.07
N ARG A 76 -3.01 -14.87 10.53
CA ARG A 76 -4.41 -15.17 10.87
C ARG A 76 -5.13 -15.68 9.63
N GLN A 77 -5.78 -16.83 9.77
CA GLN A 77 -6.50 -17.45 8.66
C GLN A 77 -7.60 -16.50 8.15
N GLY A 78 -7.77 -16.44 6.83
CA GLY A 78 -8.80 -15.62 6.18
C GLY A 78 -8.54 -14.11 6.12
N VAL A 79 -7.43 -13.59 6.68
CA VAL A 79 -7.17 -12.13 6.67
C VAL A 79 -6.49 -11.67 5.39
N THR A 80 -5.38 -12.30 5.00
CA THR A 80 -4.59 -11.87 3.85
C THR A 80 -3.60 -12.94 3.40
N ASN A 81 -3.35 -13.01 2.08
CA ASN A 81 -2.28 -13.84 1.51
C ASN A 81 -0.95 -13.09 1.42
N LEU A 82 -0.92 -11.81 1.81
CA LEU A 82 0.28 -11.00 1.75
C LEU A 82 1.30 -11.39 2.81
N ARG A 83 2.55 -11.51 2.38
CA ARG A 83 3.69 -11.83 3.25
C ARG A 83 4.55 -10.59 3.48
N PRO A 84 5.14 -10.44 4.68
CA PRO A 84 6.00 -9.30 4.98
C PRO A 84 7.20 -9.27 4.04
N VAL A 85 7.68 -8.06 3.75
CA VAL A 85 8.89 -7.87 2.96
C VAL A 85 10.07 -7.84 3.92
N GLU A 86 10.92 -8.86 3.83
CA GLU A 86 12.14 -8.96 4.62
C GLU A 86 13.30 -8.31 3.85
N PHE A 87 14.10 -7.49 4.52
CA PHE A 87 15.28 -6.87 3.92
C PHE A 87 16.37 -6.65 4.96
N VAL A 88 17.60 -6.50 4.49
CA VAL A 88 18.78 -6.19 5.29
C VAL A 88 19.29 -4.81 4.92
N ALA A 89 19.54 -3.97 5.92
CA ALA A 89 20.23 -2.70 5.70
C ALA A 89 21.74 -2.95 5.67
N GLU A 90 22.40 -2.64 4.56
CA GLU A 90 23.85 -2.81 4.40
C GLU A 90 24.65 -1.65 5.00
N LYS A 91 23.99 -0.53 5.28
CA LYS A 91 24.57 0.71 5.81
C LYS A 91 23.59 1.39 6.75
N ASP A 92 24.12 2.12 7.73
CA ASP A 92 23.31 2.96 8.61
C ASP A 92 22.70 4.11 7.81
N CYS A 93 21.37 4.12 7.71
CA CYS A 93 20.68 5.10 6.88
C CYS A 93 19.25 5.40 7.33
N ASP A 94 18.83 6.63 7.10
CA ASP A 94 17.43 7.01 7.26
C ASP A 94 16.66 6.75 5.97
N LYS A 95 15.51 6.07 6.08
CA LYS A 95 14.61 5.82 4.95
C LYS A 95 13.16 6.10 5.30
N TRP A 96 12.39 6.48 4.29
CA TRP A 96 10.95 6.66 4.39
C TRP A 96 10.21 5.36 4.11
N MET A 97 9.60 4.78 5.14
CA MET A 97 8.83 3.55 5.04
C MET A 97 7.42 3.84 4.55
N CYS A 98 6.90 2.99 3.68
CA CYS A 98 5.53 3.08 3.22
C CYS A 98 4.54 2.64 4.31
N MET A 99 3.59 3.51 4.65
CA MET A 99 2.46 3.17 5.53
C MET A 99 1.13 3.00 4.78
N CYS A 100 1.02 3.54 3.57
CA CYS A 100 -0.21 3.44 2.78
C CYS A 100 -0.38 2.08 2.08
N LYS A 101 0.67 1.27 2.03
CA LYS A 101 0.72 -0.09 1.43
C LYS A 101 0.37 -0.16 -0.07
N GLN A 102 0.30 1.00 -0.72
CA GLN A 102 0.03 1.15 -2.15
C GLN A 102 1.29 1.41 -2.99
N THR A 103 2.47 1.43 -2.36
CA THR A 103 3.76 1.63 -3.04
C THR A 103 4.02 0.51 -4.04
N ASP A 104 4.51 0.88 -5.22
CA ASP A 104 5.04 -0.05 -6.21
C ASP A 104 6.49 -0.45 -5.89
N THR A 105 7.10 0.24 -4.93
CA THR A 105 8.50 0.10 -4.60
C THR A 105 8.69 -0.33 -3.14
N ARG A 106 8.09 -1.48 -2.81
CA ARG A 106 8.09 -2.02 -1.44
C ARG A 106 9.51 -2.29 -0.97
N PRO A 107 9.85 -2.00 0.30
CA PRO A 107 9.02 -1.44 1.38
C PRO A 107 8.97 0.10 1.46
N PHE A 108 9.63 0.80 0.55
CA PHE A 108 9.87 2.24 0.62
C PHE A 108 8.69 3.06 0.10
N CYS A 109 8.65 4.32 0.51
CA CYS A 109 7.71 5.30 -0.02
C CYS A 109 8.17 5.83 -1.39
N ASP A 110 7.30 5.72 -2.39
CA ASP A 110 7.43 6.22 -3.77
C ASP A 110 6.55 7.47 -4.04
N SER A 111 5.99 8.07 -3.01
CA SER A 111 4.97 9.13 -3.11
C SER A 111 3.61 8.70 -3.65
N THR A 112 3.37 7.41 -3.91
CA THR A 112 2.05 6.90 -4.34
C THR A 112 0.96 7.23 -3.32
N HIS A 113 1.32 7.34 -2.04
CA HIS A 113 0.41 7.75 -0.96
C HIS A 113 -0.33 9.07 -1.19
N LYS A 114 0.19 9.97 -2.05
CA LYS A 114 -0.47 11.22 -2.43
C LYS A 114 -1.64 11.02 -3.39
N LYS A 115 -1.61 9.93 -4.17
CA LYS A 115 -2.60 9.57 -5.20
C LYS A 115 -3.65 8.59 -4.69
N VAL A 116 -3.46 8.03 -3.49
CA VAL A 116 -4.42 7.11 -2.87
C VAL A 116 -5.52 7.98 -2.25
N ASP A 117 -6.69 8.08 -2.88
CA ASP A 117 -7.85 8.77 -2.33
C ASP A 117 -8.46 8.05 -1.12
N LYS A 118 -9.22 8.75 -0.27
CA LYS A 118 -9.74 8.21 1.03
C LYS A 118 -10.94 7.29 0.83
N THR A 119 -11.50 7.30 -0.37
CA THR A 119 -12.57 6.40 -0.75
C THR A 119 -12.03 4.97 -0.69
N PRO A 120 -12.72 4.03 -0.02
CA PRO A 120 -12.41 2.61 -0.16
C PRO A 120 -12.51 2.30 -1.66
N GLY A 121 -11.37 2.23 -2.33
CA GLY A 121 -11.27 1.75 -3.70
C GLY A 121 -11.06 0.26 -3.59
N ASP A 122 -12.15 -0.47 -3.43
CA ASP A 122 -12.16 -1.87 -3.77
C ASP A 122 -11.72 -2.02 -5.23
N ASN A 123 -10.91 -3.05 -5.46
CA ASN A 123 -10.53 -3.56 -6.78
C ASN A 123 -11.74 -4.10 -7.57
N GLU A 124 -12.94 -4.03 -6.99
CA GLU A 124 -14.25 -4.21 -7.61
C GLU A 124 -15.06 -2.90 -7.69
N ARG A 125 -14.38 -1.77 -7.89
CA ARG A 125 -15.06 -0.62 -8.52
C ARG A 125 -15.43 -1.03 -9.94
N SER A 126 -16.55 -1.73 -10.09
CA SER A 126 -17.35 -1.65 -11.29
C SER A 126 -17.44 -0.15 -11.60
N ARG A 127 -17.52 0.23 -12.88
CA ARG A 127 -17.85 1.62 -13.23
C ARG A 127 -19.24 2.05 -12.73
N TYR A 128 -19.89 1.28 -11.86
CA TYR A 128 -21.28 1.40 -11.52
C TYR A 128 -21.65 0.68 -10.22
N VAL A 129 -21.74 1.35 -9.06
CA VAL A 129 -22.73 0.92 -8.05
C VAL A 129 -23.34 2.10 -7.27
N SER A 130 -24.60 2.37 -7.63
CA SER A 130 -25.77 2.71 -6.81
C SER A 130 -25.73 3.79 -5.71
N PHE A 131 -26.44 4.88 -6.03
CA PHE A 131 -27.51 5.54 -5.27
C PHE A 131 -27.28 6.03 -3.85
N VAL A 132 -26.40 7.02 -3.69
CA VAL A 132 -26.62 8.02 -2.63
C VAL A 132 -26.41 9.42 -3.20
N LYS A 133 -27.54 10.12 -3.40
CA LYS A 133 -27.69 11.51 -3.89
C LYS A 133 -26.93 11.84 -5.18
N SER A 134 -27.34 11.20 -6.28
CA SER A 134 -27.04 11.69 -7.62
C SER A 134 -28.19 12.59 -8.09
N PRO A 135 -27.95 13.86 -8.48
CA PRO A 135 -28.98 14.75 -9.03
C PRO A 135 -29.60 14.21 -10.35
N VAL A 136 -29.00 13.19 -10.94
CA VAL A 136 -29.55 12.45 -12.10
C VAL A 136 -30.80 11.64 -11.71
N TYR A 137 -30.93 11.21 -10.45
CA TYR A 137 -32.04 10.35 -10.01
C TYR A 137 -33.28 11.11 -9.49
N GLU A 138 -33.14 12.33 -8.95
CA GLU A 138 -34.31 13.08 -8.48
C GLU A 138 -35.19 13.60 -9.64
N GLY A 139 -34.60 13.92 -10.80
CA GLY A 139 -35.33 14.56 -11.90
C GLY A 139 -35.86 13.61 -13.00
N VAL A 140 -35.10 12.59 -13.38
CA VAL A 140 -35.40 11.77 -14.58
C VAL A 140 -36.28 10.57 -14.26
N ALA A 141 -36.04 9.89 -13.13
CA ALA A 141 -36.80 8.70 -12.74
C ALA A 141 -38.28 9.01 -12.43
N HIS A 142 -38.55 10.17 -11.83
CA HIS A 142 -39.91 10.64 -11.56
C HIS A 142 -40.65 11.09 -12.83
N LYS A 143 -39.92 11.66 -13.82
CA LYS A 143 -40.47 12.04 -15.14
C LYS A 143 -40.79 10.83 -16.02
N LEU A 144 -40.08 9.71 -15.83
CA LEU A 144 -40.29 8.45 -16.55
C LEU A 144 -41.25 7.49 -15.82
N GLY A 145 -41.86 7.90 -14.71
CA GLY A 145 -42.98 7.21 -14.09
C GLY A 145 -42.64 5.96 -13.27
N TYR A 146 -41.37 5.74 -12.93
CA TYR A 146 -40.97 4.61 -12.10
C TYR A 146 -41.31 4.88 -10.63
N LYS A 147 -42.20 4.07 -10.05
CA LYS A 147 -42.54 4.10 -8.62
C LYS A 147 -41.61 3.17 -7.83
N VAL A 148 -41.11 3.64 -6.70
CA VAL A 148 -40.35 2.82 -5.76
C VAL A 148 -41.32 1.82 -5.14
N LYS A 149 -40.96 0.53 -5.13
CA LYS A 149 -41.78 -0.52 -4.53
C LYS A 149 -41.50 -0.51 -3.03
N ASP A 150 -42.52 -0.21 -2.23
CA ASP A 150 -42.40 -0.12 -0.77
C ASP A 150 -41.88 -1.46 -0.21
N GLY A 151 -40.65 -1.43 0.31
CA GLY A 151 -40.07 -2.50 1.10
C GLY A 151 -40.08 -2.09 2.57
N GLU A 152 -40.67 -2.93 3.41
CA GLU A 152 -40.92 -2.79 4.85
C GLU A 152 -39.72 -2.29 5.68
N GLN A 153 -40.04 -1.55 6.76
CA GLN A 153 -39.15 -1.30 7.91
C GLN A 153 -39.04 -2.56 8.78
#